data_AF-A0AA93B8X4-F1
#
_entry.id   AF-A0AA93B8X4-F1
#
_cell.length_a   1.000
_cell.length_b   1.000
_cell.length_c   1.000
_cell.angle_alpha   90.00
_cell.angle_beta   90.00
_cell.angle_gamma   90.00
#
_symmetry.space_group_name_H-M   'P 1'
#
loop_
_entity.id
_entity.type
_entity.pdbx_description
1 polymer ?
#
loop_
_entity_poly.entity_id
_entity_poly.type
_entity_poly.pdbx_seq_one_letter_code
_entity_poly.pdbx_strand_id
1 'polypeptide(L)' 'MDKEKQGKAVFVSFCIEQYAKAKNMSTEDVVNLFEQYGIAEHFCEFYKVLHTQGGQWLIEEIDKMINERRK' A
#
# COMPACT_ATOMS: atom_id res chain seq x y z
N MET A 1 17.60 -11.37 -12.11
CA MET A 1 16.74 -10.35 -11.48
C MET A 1 15.61 -11.08 -10.80
N ASP A 2 15.42 -10.86 -9.50
CA ASP A 2 14.51 -11.67 -8.67
C ASP A 2 13.05 -11.32 -8.96
N LYS A 3 12.29 -12.24 -9.58
CA LYS A 3 10.91 -12.00 -10.05
C LYS A 3 9.97 -11.59 -8.91
N GLU A 4 10.20 -12.11 -7.71
CA GLU A 4 9.39 -11.78 -6.53
C GLU A 4 9.62 -10.33 -6.09
N LYS A 5 10.86 -9.85 -6.12
CA LYS A 5 11.21 -8.47 -5.77
C LYS A 5 10.53 -7.47 -6.71
N GLN A 6 10.51 -7.78 -8.01
CA GLN A 6 9.79 -6.97 -9.00
C GLN A 6 8.28 -6.98 -8.75
N GLY A 7 7.70 -8.15 -8.46
CA GLY A 7 6.27 -8.28 -8.14
C GLY A 7 5.85 -7.44 -6.93
N LYS A 8 6.66 -7.46 -5.86
CA LYS A 8 6.44 -6.62 -4.67
C LYS A 8 6.47 -5.13 -4.99
N ALA A 9 7.48 -4.68 -5.75
CA ALA A 9 7.58 -3.28 -6.14
C ALA A 9 6.36 -2.82 -6.96
N VAL A 10 5.97 -3.60 -7.97
CA VAL A 10 4.78 -3.31 -8.79
C VAL A 10 3.50 -3.27 -7.94
N PHE A 11 3.36 -4.19 -6.99
CA PHE A 11 2.21 -4.22 -6.10
C PHE A 11 2.14 -3.01 -5.17
N VAL A 12 3.26 -2.60 -4.56
CA VAL A 12 3.28 -1.42 -3.71
C VAL A 12 2.99 -0.15 -4.52
N SER A 13 3.56 -0.02 -5.73
CA SER A 13 3.23 1.08 -6.65
C SER A 13 1.74 1.10 -6.99
N PHE A 14 1.14 -0.05 -7.29
CA PHE A 14 -0.31 -0.17 -7.50
C PHE A 14 -1.11 0.33 -6.29
N CYS A 15 -0.73 -0.07 -5.07
CA CYS A 15 -1.43 0.34 -3.86
C CYS A 15 -1.35 1.86 -3.63
N ILE A 16 -0.18 2.46 -3.88
CA ILE A 16 0.02 3.92 -3.81
C ILE A 16 -0.92 4.63 -4.79
N GLU A 17 -0.95 4.19 -6.04
CA GLU A 17 -1.80 4.81 -7.08
C GLU A 17 -3.29 4.67 -6.78
N GLN A 18 -3.74 3.48 -6.35
CA GLN A 18 -5.14 3.26 -5.99
C GLN A 18 -5.55 4.13 -4.80
N TYR A 19 -4.71 4.21 -3.77
CA TYR A 19 -5.00 4.99 -2.58
C TYR A 19 -4.98 6.50 -2.87
N ALA A 20 -4.00 6.98 -3.65
CA ALA A 20 -3.93 8.37 -4.10
C ALA A 20 -5.20 8.78 -4.86
N LYS A 21 -5.64 7.93 -5.80
CA LYS A 21 -6.89 8.15 -6.55
C LYS A 21 -8.11 8.16 -5.64
N ALA A 22 -8.21 7.21 -4.71
CA ALA A 22 -9.37 7.08 -3.83
C ALA A 22 -9.47 8.21 -2.80
N LYS A 23 -8.35 8.74 -2.34
CA LYS A 23 -8.28 9.82 -1.34
C LYS A 23 -8.11 11.21 -1.95
N ASN A 24 -8.04 11.32 -3.27
CA ASN A 24 -7.74 12.56 -3.98
C ASN A 24 -6.45 13.23 -3.44
N MET A 25 -5.41 12.42 -3.24
CA MET A 25 -4.08 12.82 -2.77
C MET A 25 -3.06 12.72 -3.90
N SER A 26 -1.94 13.44 -3.80
CA SER A 26 -0.82 13.21 -4.70
C SER A 26 -0.15 11.87 -4.37
N THR A 27 0.51 11.26 -5.36
CA THR A 27 1.28 10.03 -5.12
C THR A 27 2.43 10.26 -4.15
N GLU A 28 3.05 11.45 -4.16
CA GLU A 28 4.09 11.86 -3.23
C GLU A 28 3.58 11.90 -1.79
N ASP A 29 2.40 12.49 -1.55
CA ASP A 29 1.78 12.52 -0.22
C ASP A 29 1.48 11.10 0.29
N VAL A 30 1.03 10.21 -0.60
CA VAL A 30 0.74 8.81 -0.24
C VAL A 30 2.02 8.04 0.05
N VAL A 31 3.11 8.27 -0.69
CA VAL A 31 4.42 7.66 -0.38
C VAL A 31 4.87 8.10 1.02
N ASN A 32 4.87 9.40 1.30
CA ASN A 32 5.24 9.93 2.62
C ASN A 32 4.36 9.34 3.74
N LEU A 33 3.05 9.21 3.50
CA LEU A 33 2.11 8.60 4.43
C LEU A 33 2.41 7.10 4.65
N PHE A 34 2.67 6.36 3.57
CA PHE A 34 3.00 4.94 3.65
C PHE A 34 4.31 4.70 4.38
N GLU A 35 5.31 5.56 4.18
CA GLU A 35 6.58 5.52 4.91
C GLU A 35 6.36 5.86 6.40
N GLN A 36 5.68 6.97 6.68
CA GLN A 36 5.38 7.41 8.05
C GLN A 36 4.70 6.32 8.87
N TYR A 37 3.73 5.63 8.27
CA TYR A 37 2.97 4.60 8.96
C TYR A 37 3.49 3.19 8.69
N GLY A 38 4.59 2.97 7.96
CA GLY A 38 5.14 1.62 7.69
C GLY A 38 4.22 0.72 6.85
N ILE A 39 3.40 1.29 5.98
CA ILE A 39 2.45 0.55 5.11
C ILE A 39 3.21 -0.18 4.00
N ALA A 40 4.18 0.49 3.37
CA ALA A 40 4.92 -0.09 2.24
C ALA A 40 5.70 -1.36 2.63
N GLU A 41 6.33 -1.36 3.80
CA GLU A 41 7.05 -2.51 4.36
C GLU A 41 6.11 -3.67 4.64
N HIS A 42 4.98 -3.39 5.31
CA HIS A 42 3.94 -4.40 5.56
C HIS A 42 3.41 -5.01 4.25
N PHE A 43 3.16 -4.18 3.24
CA PHE A 43 2.64 -4.65 1.95
C PHE A 43 3.68 -5.50 1.19
N CYS A 44 4.97 -5.20 1.34
CA CYS A 44 6.05 -6.05 0.82
C CYS A 44 6.14 -7.39 1.56
N GLU A 45 5.99 -7.38 2.89
CA GLU A 45 6.06 -8.57 3.74
C GLU A 45 4.90 -9.53 3.45
N PHE A 46 3.68 -9.00 3.41
CA PHE A 46 2.44 -9.77 3.21
C PHE A 46 2.00 -9.87 1.74
N TYR A 47 2.91 -9.55 0.80
CA TYR A 47 2.63 -9.53 -0.64
C TYR A 47 1.87 -10.76 -1.13
N LYS A 48 2.30 -11.97 -0.75
CA LYS A 48 1.70 -13.24 -1.21
C LYS A 48 0.20 -13.37 -0.90
N VAL A 49 -0.29 -12.67 0.12
CA VAL A 49 -1.71 -12.67 0.52
C VAL A 49 -2.44 -11.42 0.01
N LEU A 50 -1.80 -10.26 0.09
CA LEU A 50 -2.44 -8.99 -0.23
C LEU A 50 -2.62 -8.77 -1.74
N HIS A 51 -1.72 -9.28 -2.60
CA HIS A 51 -1.80 -9.09 -4.05
C HIS A 51 -2.98 -9.82 -4.72
N THR A 52 -3.66 -10.71 -4.00
CA THR A 52 -4.85 -11.41 -4.48
C THR A 52 -6.16 -10.69 -4.08
N GLN A 53 -6.07 -9.61 -3.31
CA GLN A 53 -7.24 -8.87 -2.82
C GLN A 53 -7.71 -7.81 -3.82
N GLY A 54 -8.98 -7.42 -3.72
CA GLY A 54 -9.55 -6.36 -4.56
C GLY A 54 -9.05 -4.97 -4.18
N GLY A 55 -9.00 -4.04 -5.15
CA GLY A 55 -8.52 -2.68 -4.94
C GLY A 55 -9.29 -1.90 -3.86
N GLN A 56 -10.62 -2.04 -3.82
CA GLN A 56 -11.45 -1.40 -2.79
C GLN A 56 -11.11 -1.89 -1.38
N TRP A 57 -10.92 -3.21 -1.22
CA TRP A 57 -10.55 -3.81 0.06
C TRP A 57 -9.16 -3.32 0.53
N LEU A 58 -8.21 -3.19 -0.40
CA LEU A 58 -6.88 -2.66 -0.07
C LEU A 58 -6.96 -1.23 0.46
N ILE A 59 -7.81 -0.38 -0.12
CA ILE A 59 -8.00 1.00 0.35
C ILE A 59 -8.52 1.01 1.79
N GLU A 60 -9.53 0.19 2.08
CA GLU A 60 -10.12 0.08 3.43
C GLU A 60 -9.11 -0.46 4.45
N GLU A 61 -8.30 -1.44 4.07
CA GLU A 61 -7.26 -1.99 4.95
C GLU A 61 -6.16 -0.95 5.23
N ILE A 62 -5.75 -0.15 4.23
CA ILE A 62 -4.80 0.95 4.43
C ILE A 62 -5.35 1.98 5.42
N ASP A 63 -6.61 2.40 5.26
CA ASP A 63 -7.26 3.32 6.21
C ASP A 63 -7.24 2.77 7.63
N LYS A 64 -7.63 1.50 7.78
CA LYS A 64 -7.65 0.81 9.07
C LYS A 64 -6.26 0.78 9.71
N MET A 65 -5.24 0.37 8.97
CA MET A 65 -3.86 0.32 9.46
C MET A 65 -3.34 1.70 9.90
N ILE A 66 -3.59 2.74 9.11
CA ILE A 66 -3.18 4.11 9.46
C ILE A 66 -3.90 4.57 10.74
N ASN A 67 -5.21 4.31 10.85
CA ASN A 67 -5.99 4.68 12.02
C ASN A 67 -5.57 3.92 13.28
N GLU A 68 -5.18 2.64 13.16
CA GLU A 68 -4.66 1.83 14.26
C GLU A 68 -3.29 2.31 14.72
N ARG A 69 -2.40 2.69 13.79
CA ARG A 69 -1.03 3.14 14.08
C ARG A 69 -0.93 4.60 14.54
N ARG A 70 -1.99 5.40 14.35
CA ARG A 70 -2.08 6.78 14.85
C ARG A 70 -2.42 6.86 16.35
N LYS A 71 -2.99 5.80 16.92
CA LYS A 71 -3.34 5.73 18.34
C LYS A 71 -2.10 5.58 19.20
#